data_AF-A0AA35SXI0-F1
#
_entry.id   AF-A0AA35SXI0-F1
#
_cell.length_a   1.000
_cell.length_b   1.000
_cell.length_c   1.000
_cell.angle_alpha   90.00
_cell.angle_beta   90.00
_cell.angle_gamma   90.00
#
_symmetry.space_group_name_H-M   'P 1'
#
loop_
_entity.id
_entity.type
_entity.pdbx_description
1 polymer ?
#
loop_
_entity_poly.entity_id
_entity_poly.type
_entity_poly.pdbx_seq_one_letter_code
_entity_poly.pdbx_strand_id
1 'polypeptide(L)'
;MKGCSLAPMAGADGEFAGMLMARAYHLDRGDTARNKVLIPDSAHGTNPATASMCGFEVITLPSDADGNTDLEALRFSVGDDLAGLMITLPSTLGALRFKHP
;
A
#
# COMPACT_ATOMS: atom_id res chain seq x y z
N MET A 1 -0.42 -17.27 -15.98
CA MET A 1 0.15 -16.21 -15.12
C MET A 1 0.31 -14.97 -16.00
N LYS A 2 -0.17 -13.77 -15.58
CA LYS A 2 -0.24 -12.58 -16.48
C LYS A 2 1.08 -11.80 -16.66
N GLY A 3 2.20 -12.25 -16.07
CA GLY A 3 3.55 -11.69 -16.28
C GLY A 3 4.31 -11.49 -14.95
N CYS A 4 5.64 -11.52 -15.00
CA CYS A 4 6.52 -11.15 -13.89
C CYS A 4 7.73 -10.38 -14.44
N SER A 5 8.24 -9.42 -13.67
CA SER A 5 9.50 -8.73 -13.98
C SER A 5 10.59 -9.24 -13.05
N LEU A 6 11.76 -9.55 -13.63
CA LEU A 6 12.98 -9.91 -12.88
C LEU A 6 13.98 -8.75 -12.84
N ALA A 7 13.58 -7.56 -13.32
CA ALA A 7 14.41 -6.37 -13.30
C ALA A 7 14.67 -5.83 -11.87
N PRO A 8 13.71 -5.86 -10.93
CA PRO A 8 13.98 -5.40 -9.57
C PRO A 8 15.00 -6.30 -8.86
N MET A 9 16.03 -5.69 -8.29
CA MET A 9 17.18 -6.39 -7.71
C MET A 9 17.08 -6.60 -6.20
N ALA A 10 16.06 -6.03 -5.55
CA ALA A 10 15.80 -6.13 -4.11
C ALA A 10 14.31 -5.94 -3.79
N GLY A 11 13.90 -6.24 -2.55
CA GLY A 11 12.51 -6.07 -2.11
C GLY A 11 12.00 -4.63 -2.25
N ALA A 12 12.73 -3.66 -1.70
CA ALA A 12 12.39 -2.24 -1.81
C ALA A 12 12.42 -1.70 -3.26
N ASP A 13 13.27 -2.29 -4.12
CA ASP A 13 13.31 -1.98 -5.55
C ASP A 13 12.06 -2.53 -6.26
N GLY A 14 11.58 -3.70 -5.83
CA GLY A 14 10.29 -4.26 -6.26
C GLY A 14 9.10 -3.41 -5.82
N GLU A 15 9.09 -2.92 -4.58
CA GLU A 15 8.09 -1.97 -4.09
C GLU A 15 8.10 -0.70 -4.94
N PHE A 16 9.27 -0.11 -5.17
CA PHE A 16 9.43 1.10 -6.00
C PHE A 16 8.92 0.88 -7.43
N ALA A 17 9.34 -0.19 -8.10
CA ALA A 17 8.87 -0.53 -9.44
C ALA A 17 7.34 -0.76 -9.48
N GLY A 18 6.78 -1.42 -8.47
CA GLY A 18 5.33 -1.62 -8.34
C GLY A 18 4.57 -0.31 -8.16
N MET A 19 5.08 0.60 -7.33
CA MET A 19 4.45 1.91 -7.10
C MET A 19 4.52 2.81 -8.35
N LEU A 20 5.62 2.80 -9.09
CA LEU A 20 5.72 3.48 -10.38
C LEU A 20 4.73 2.91 -11.41
N MET A 21 4.57 1.59 -11.44
CA MET A 21 3.60 0.93 -12.32
C MET A 21 2.16 1.32 -11.98
N ALA A 22 1.80 1.34 -10.70
CA ALA A 22 0.49 1.80 -10.24
C ALA A 22 0.24 3.27 -10.61
N ARG A 23 1.26 4.12 -10.46
CA ARG A 23 1.18 5.53 -10.89
C ARG A 23 0.95 5.67 -12.38
N ALA A 24 1.74 4.96 -13.20
CA ALA A 24 1.59 4.98 -14.66
C ALA A 24 0.20 4.50 -15.08
N TYR A 25 -0.34 3.46 -14.43
CA TYR A 25 -1.69 2.95 -14.66
C TYR A 25 -2.78 4.02 -14.43
N HIS A 26 -2.72 4.75 -13.30
CA HIS A 26 -3.71 5.80 -13.02
C HIS A 26 -3.59 6.96 -14.02
N LEU A 27 -2.36 7.39 -14.34
CA LEU A 27 -2.12 8.48 -15.29
C LEU A 27 -2.61 8.16 -16.71
N ASP A 28 -2.37 6.94 -17.20
CA ASP A 28 -2.81 6.48 -18.52
C ASP A 28 -4.34 6.53 -18.68
N ARG A 29 -5.06 6.37 -17.56
CA ARG A 29 -6.52 6.42 -17.50
C ARG A 29 -7.09 7.81 -17.25
N GLY A 30 -6.22 8.80 -17.06
CA GLY A 30 -6.61 10.16 -16.68
C GLY A 30 -7.02 10.32 -15.22
N ASP A 31 -6.80 9.30 -14.37
CA ASP A 31 -7.10 9.30 -12.94
C ASP A 31 -6.03 10.09 -12.14
N THR A 32 -5.75 11.32 -12.56
CA THR A 32 -4.64 12.15 -12.02
C THR A 32 -4.84 12.58 -10.57
N ALA A 33 -6.08 12.53 -10.07
CA ALA A 33 -6.41 12.80 -8.67
C ALA A 33 -6.07 11.64 -7.73
N ARG A 34 -5.81 10.43 -8.26
CA ARG A 34 -5.42 9.27 -7.45
C ARG A 34 -3.96 9.36 -7.04
N ASN A 35 -3.71 10.04 -5.93
CA ASN A 35 -2.37 10.32 -5.41
C ASN A 35 -2.15 9.87 -3.96
N LYS A 36 -3.15 9.30 -3.27
CA LYS A 36 -3.01 8.80 -1.90
C LYS A 36 -2.68 7.31 -1.85
N VAL A 37 -1.79 6.94 -0.95
CA VAL A 37 -1.46 5.53 -0.66
C VAL A 37 -1.65 5.28 0.82
N LEU A 38 -2.49 4.31 1.13
CA LEU A 38 -2.73 3.88 2.50
C LEU A 38 -1.67 2.86 2.92
N ILE A 39 -1.11 3.03 4.11
CA ILE A 39 -0.05 2.16 4.64
C ILE A 39 -0.30 1.93 6.14
N PRO A 40 -0.45 0.69 6.62
CA PRO A 40 -0.54 0.41 8.05
C PRO A 40 0.70 0.88 8.81
N ASP A 41 0.53 1.36 10.04
CA ASP A 41 1.62 1.75 10.95
C ASP A 41 2.61 0.62 11.26
N SER A 42 2.18 -0.64 11.12
CA SER A 42 2.98 -1.84 11.26
C SER A 42 3.80 -2.21 10.02
N ALA A 43 3.65 -1.48 8.91
CA ALA A 43 4.38 -1.77 7.68
C ALA A 43 5.90 -1.60 7.85
N HIS A 44 6.68 -2.30 7.02
CA HIS A 44 8.11 -2.09 6.95
C HIS A 44 8.42 -0.66 6.47
N GLY A 45 9.48 -0.05 6.98
CA GLY A 45 9.81 1.36 6.70
C GLY A 45 10.08 1.67 5.22
N THR A 46 10.36 0.66 4.39
CA THR A 46 10.50 0.83 2.93
C THR A 46 9.19 1.17 2.26
N ASN A 47 8.05 0.70 2.77
CA ASN A 47 6.74 0.97 2.19
C ASN A 47 6.42 2.48 2.14
N PRO A 48 6.43 3.24 3.27
CA PRO A 48 6.17 4.68 3.22
C PRO A 48 7.27 5.45 2.49
N ALA A 49 8.52 5.00 2.57
CA ALA A 49 9.63 5.65 1.87
C ALA A 49 9.45 5.55 0.34
N THR A 50 9.20 4.36 -0.19
CA THR A 50 9.05 4.12 -1.63
C THR A 50 7.80 4.79 -2.20
N ALA A 51 6.67 4.76 -1.49
CA ALA A 51 5.45 5.47 -1.90
C ALA A 51 5.68 6.99 -2.00
N SER A 52 6.33 7.59 -0.99
CA SER A 52 6.70 9.00 -1.00
C SER A 52 7.65 9.34 -2.15
N MET A 53 8.68 8.50 -2.38
CA MET A 53 9.63 8.66 -3.50
C MET A 53 8.93 8.62 -4.87
N CYS A 54 7.84 7.86 -5.01
CA CYS A 54 7.05 7.78 -6.23
C CYS A 54 6.12 8.99 -6.43
N GLY A 55 6.04 9.91 -5.45
CA GLY A 55 5.21 11.11 -5.51
C GLY A 55 3.78 10.90 -5.00
N PHE A 56 3.52 9.86 -4.21
CA PHE A 56 2.24 9.67 -3.54
C PHE A 56 2.21 10.36 -2.18
N GLU A 57 1.03 10.82 -1.78
CA GLU A 57 0.72 11.20 -0.41
C GLU A 57 0.51 9.94 0.42
N VAL A 58 1.34 9.74 1.44
CA VAL A 58 1.25 8.58 2.33
C VAL A 58 0.30 8.88 3.47
N ILE A 59 -0.73 8.05 3.61
CA ILE A 59 -1.70 8.11 4.70
C ILE A 59 -1.50 6.87 5.58
N THR A 60 -1.06 7.09 6.82
CA THR A 60 -0.84 6.00 7.77
C THR A 60 -2.17 5.53 8.36
N LEU A 61 -2.41 4.22 8.32
CA LEU A 61 -3.54 3.59 9.00
C LEU A 61 -3.11 3.08 10.37
N PRO A 62 -3.86 3.39 11.44
CA PRO A 62 -3.55 2.89 12.77
C PRO A 62 -3.83 1.40 12.88
N SER A 63 -3.14 0.75 13.81
CA SER A 63 -3.51 -0.58 14.28
C SER A 63 -4.66 -0.53 15.31
N ASP A 64 -5.53 -1.55 15.29
CA ASP A 64 -6.57 -1.78 16.29
C ASP A 64 -5.98 -2.36 17.60
N ALA A 65 -6.85 -2.58 18.59
CA ALA A 65 -6.45 -3.12 19.89
C ALA A 65 -5.82 -4.53 19.83
N ASP A 66 -6.08 -5.27 18.75
CA ASP A 66 -5.57 -6.61 18.50
C ASP A 66 -4.28 -6.58 17.63
N GLY A 67 -3.79 -5.40 17.24
CA GLY A 67 -2.60 -5.21 16.40
C GLY A 67 -2.84 -5.46 14.90
N ASN A 68 -4.09 -5.51 14.46
CA ASN A 68 -4.43 -5.57 13.03
C ASN A 68 -4.65 -4.16 12.48
N THR A 69 -4.66 -3.99 11.16
CA THR A 69 -5.08 -2.71 10.57
C THR A 69 -6.52 -2.38 10.98
N ASP A 70 -6.75 -1.18 11.52
CA ASP A 70 -8.08 -0.70 11.87
C ASP A 70 -8.95 -0.59 10.61
N LEU A 71 -9.96 -1.46 10.54
CA LEU A 71 -10.87 -1.54 9.41
C LEU A 71 -11.81 -0.34 9.31
N GLU A 72 -12.17 0.28 10.42
CA GLU A 72 -12.98 1.50 10.40
C GLU A 72 -12.15 2.67 9.88
N ALA A 73 -10.93 2.84 10.38
CA ALA A 73 -9.99 3.84 9.85
C ALA A 73 -9.72 3.63 8.35
N LEU A 74 -9.56 2.38 7.91
CA LEU A 74 -9.45 2.04 6.49
C LEU A 74 -10.69 2.49 5.71
N ARG A 75 -11.91 2.15 6.16
CA ARG A 75 -13.16 2.55 5.51
C ARG A 75 -13.28 4.06 5.37
N PHE A 76 -12.94 4.83 6.41
CA PHE A 76 -12.99 6.29 6.38
C PHE A 76 -11.93 6.93 5.48
N SER A 77 -10.82 6.22 5.23
CA SER A 77 -9.71 6.73 4.43
C SER A 77 -9.83 6.41 2.93
N VAL A 78 -10.80 5.57 2.52
CA VAL A 78 -11.05 5.25 1.11
C VAL A 78 -11.84 6.38 0.45
N GLY A 79 -11.23 7.02 -0.54
CA GLY A 79 -11.83 8.08 -1.35
C GLY A 79 -11.50 7.97 -2.84
N ASP A 80 -12.02 8.90 -3.63
CA ASP A 80 -11.79 8.95 -5.09
C ASP A 80 -10.33 9.27 -5.46
N ASP A 81 -9.58 9.85 -4.53
CA ASP A 81 -8.15 10.19 -4.60
C ASP A 81 -7.22 9.03 -4.17
N LEU A 82 -7.78 7.87 -3.81
CA LEU A 82 -6.99 6.71 -3.42
C LEU A 82 -6.34 6.04 -4.64
N ALA A 83 -5.01 5.97 -4.63
CA ALA A 83 -4.19 5.28 -5.63
C ALA A 83 -3.95 3.81 -5.28
N GLY A 84 -3.82 3.48 -3.98
CA GLY A 84 -3.55 2.11 -3.56
C GLY A 84 -3.41 1.93 -2.04
N LEU A 85 -3.24 0.68 -1.64
CA LEU A 85 -3.02 0.24 -0.27
C LEU A 85 -1.82 -0.71 -0.27
N MET A 86 -0.78 -0.42 0.52
CA MET A 86 0.34 -1.32 0.72
C MET A 86 0.13 -2.12 2.01
N ILE A 87 0.02 -3.44 1.90
CA ILE A 87 -0.13 -4.35 3.05
C ILE A 87 0.93 -5.44 3.03
N THR A 88 1.30 -5.89 4.22
CA THR A 88 2.09 -7.11 4.41
C THR A 88 1.14 -8.19 4.93
N LEU A 89 1.10 -9.33 4.22
CA LEU A 89 0.27 -10.49 4.59
C LEU A 89 1.16 -11.74 4.62
N PRO A 90 1.31 -12.43 5.78
CA PRO A 90 0.79 -12.07 7.10
C PRO A 90 1.32 -10.72 7.58
N SER A 91 0.63 -10.07 8.52
CA SER A 91 1.14 -8.81 9.09
C SER A 91 2.55 -9.02 9.64
N THR A 92 3.33 -7.94 9.77
CA THR A 92 4.69 -7.97 10.32
C THR A 92 4.75 -8.50 11.76
N LEU A 93 3.61 -8.59 12.44
CA LEU A 93 3.42 -9.26 13.73
C LEU A 93 3.23 -10.79 13.62
N GLY A 94 3.29 -11.35 12.41
CA GLY A 94 3.10 -12.78 12.13
C GLY A 94 1.66 -13.27 12.29
N ALA A 95 0.69 -12.36 12.45
CA ALA A 95 -0.71 -12.70 12.70
C ALA A 95 -1.53 -12.62 11.40
N LEU A 96 -2.03 -13.76 10.94
CA LEU A 96 -3.12 -13.83 9.96
C LEU A 96 -4.39 -14.22 10.73
N ARG A 97 -5.12 -13.23 11.26
CA ARG A 97 -6.38 -13.49 11.99
C ARG A 97 -7.56 -12.92 11.22
N PHE A 98 -8.17 -13.75 10.38
CA PHE A 98 -9.52 -13.47 9.90
C PHE A 98 -10.48 -13.70 11.08
N LYS A 99 -11.00 -12.62 11.69
CA LYS A 99 -12.25 -12.74 12.45
C LYS A 99 -13.36 -13.01 11.41
N HIS A 100 -13.61 -14.28 11.12
CA HIS A 100 -14.91 -14.66 10.56
C HIS A 100 -15.98 -14.47 11.66
N PRO A 101 -17.20 -14.04 11.29
CA PRO A 101 -18.32 -13.97 12.22
C PRO A 101 -18.71 -15.35 12.75
#